data_AF-A0AAE4I4L6-F1
#
_entry.id   AF-A0AAE4I4L6-F1
#
_cell.length_a   1.000
_cell.length_b   1.000
_cell.length_c   1.000
_cell.angle_alpha   90.00
_cell.angle_beta   90.00
_cell.angle_gamma   90.00
#
_symmetry.space_group_name_H-M   'P 1'
#
loop_
_entity.id
_entity.type
_entity.pdbx_description
1 polymer ?
#
loop_
_entity_poly.entity_id
_entity_poly.type
_entity_poly.pdbx_seq_one_letter_code
_entity_poly.pdbx_strand_id
1 'polypeptide(L)'
;MDALKENKGYILLESLISLAILLLIVSSYLKITIQLQQEGQKRLANLANYRDLYTETRRCRLHAPKATLNNSQIEVSFETGTALNRQGGIVIERK
;
A
#
# COMPACT_ATOMS: atom_id res chain seq x y z
N MET A 1 7.53 64.18 4.93
CA MET A 1 7.31 63.25 3.79
C MET A 1 7.34 61.81 4.31
N ASP A 2 6.71 61.55 5.46
CA ASP A 2 7.08 60.39 6.29
C ASP A 2 5.97 59.31 6.34
N ALA A 3 4.72 59.69 6.06
CA ALA A 3 3.58 58.76 5.99
C ALA A 3 3.70 57.70 4.87
N LEU A 4 4.44 58.01 3.78
CA LEU A 4 4.67 57.06 2.68
C LEU A 4 5.74 56.01 3.02
N LYS A 5 6.61 56.29 3.99
CA LYS A 5 7.72 55.41 4.39
C LYS A 5 7.25 54.39 5.43
N GLU A 6 6.36 54.80 6.33
CA GLU A 6 5.68 53.91 7.29
C GLU A 6 4.80 52.86 6.58
N ASN A 7 3.97 53.26 5.61
CA ASN A 7 3.07 52.34 4.89
C ASN A 7 3.80 51.26 4.08
N LYS A 8 5.01 51.55 3.55
CA LYS A 8 5.78 50.58 2.76
C LYS A 8 6.25 49.38 3.58
N GLY A 9 6.55 49.58 4.86
CA GLY A 9 6.94 48.48 5.77
C GLY A 9 5.78 47.52 6.03
N TYR A 10 4.58 48.06 6.20
CA TYR A 10 3.36 47.27 6.41
C TYR A 10 2.97 46.43 5.17
N ILE A 11 3.07 47.01 3.96
CA ILE A 11 2.81 46.28 2.70
C ILE A 11 3.80 45.12 2.52
N LEU A 12 5.07 45.33 2.88
CA LEU A 12 6.10 44.29 2.78
C LEU A 12 5.84 43.14 3.77
N LEU A 13 5.42 43.47 4.99
CA LEU A 13 5.08 42.50 6.02
C LEU A 13 3.85 41.67 5.64
N GLU A 14 2.78 42.32 5.17
CA GLU A 14 1.54 41.64 4.73
C GLU A 14 1.80 40.71 3.53
N SER A 15 2.65 41.14 2.59
CA SER A 15 3.06 40.30 1.47
C SER A 15 3.88 39.08 1.94
N LEU A 16 4.78 39.27 2.90
CA LEU A 16 5.58 38.19 3.46
C LEU A 16 4.72 37.16 4.22
N ILE A 17 3.77 37.63 5.02
CA ILE A 17 2.82 36.76 5.74
C ILE A 17 1.96 35.98 4.75
N SER A 18 1.44 36.65 3.72
CA SER A 18 0.64 36.00 2.68
C SER A 18 1.44 34.92 1.93
N LEU A 19 2.71 35.20 1.62
CA LEU A 19 3.62 34.24 0.99
C LEU A 19 3.91 33.05 1.91
N ALA A 20 4.16 33.28 3.20
CA ALA A 20 4.41 32.23 4.17
C ALA A 20 3.21 31.27 4.31
N ILE A 21 2.00 31.83 4.37
CA ILE A 21 0.76 31.03 4.40
C ILE A 21 0.62 30.21 3.12
N LEU A 22 0.88 30.80 1.95
CA LEU A 22 0.82 30.09 0.68
C LEU A 22 1.81 28.92 0.65
N LEU A 23 3.05 29.11 1.10
CA LEU A 23 4.06 28.05 1.18
C LEU A 23 3.64 26.92 2.12
N LEU A 24 3.03 27.24 3.27
CA LEU A 24 2.50 26.23 4.20
C LEU A 24 1.38 25.40 3.56
N ILE A 25 0.47 26.04 2.82
CA ILE A 25 -0.62 25.34 2.12
C ILE A 25 -0.05 24.42 1.03
N VAL A 26 0.85 24.94 0.18
CA VAL A 26 1.44 24.18 -0.93
C VAL A 26 2.25 22.98 -0.43
N SER A 27 3.07 23.18 0.61
CA SER A 27 3.86 22.09 1.20
C SER A 27 2.98 21.01 1.85
N SER A 28 1.90 21.42 2.53
CA SER A 28 0.93 20.48 3.11
C SER A 28 0.23 19.66 2.04
N TYR A 29 -0.22 20.32 0.95
CA TYR A 29 -0.84 19.63 -0.18
C TYR A 29 0.11 18.61 -0.81
N LEU A 30 1.35 19.01 -1.09
CA LEU A 30 2.36 18.14 -1.67
C LEU A 30 2.61 16.89 -0.82
N LYS A 31 2.70 17.06 0.50
CA LYS A 31 2.89 15.95 1.45
C LYS A 31 1.73 14.94 1.36
N ILE A 32 0.49 15.42 1.35
CA ILE A 32 -0.70 14.57 1.26
C ILE A 32 -0.73 13.83 -0.08
N THR A 33 -0.41 14.50 -1.19
CA THR A 33 -0.37 13.88 -2.51
C THR A 33 0.66 12.74 -2.57
N ILE A 34 1.85 12.94 -2.01
CA ILE A 34 2.89 11.90 -1.96
C ILE A 34 2.42 10.71 -1.13
N GLN A 35 1.81 10.95 0.04
CA GLN A 35 1.28 9.88 0.88
C GLN A 35 0.20 9.07 0.16
N LEU A 36 -0.73 9.75 -0.51
CA LEU A 36 -1.80 9.11 -1.28
C LEU A 36 -1.25 8.28 -2.45
N GLN A 37 -0.24 8.80 -3.16
CA GLN A 37 0.42 8.08 -4.24
C GLN A 37 1.11 6.81 -3.75
N GLN A 38 1.84 6.90 -2.63
CA GLN A 38 2.50 5.74 -2.02
C GLN A 38 1.50 4.68 -1.54
N GLU A 39 0.41 5.11 -0.91
CA GLU A 39 -0.64 4.19 -0.47
C GLU A 39 -1.34 3.53 -1.67
N GLY A 40 -1.63 4.29 -2.72
CA GLY A 40 -2.17 3.77 -3.98
C GLY A 40 -1.25 2.71 -4.60
N GLN A 41 0.05 2.97 -4.67
CA GLN A 41 1.03 2.00 -5.17
C GLN A 41 1.09 0.74 -4.31
N LYS A 42 1.07 0.87 -2.98
CA LYS A 42 1.03 -0.29 -2.08
C LYS A 42 -0.22 -1.14 -2.28
N ARG A 43 -1.38 -0.52 -2.43
CA ARG A 43 -2.65 -1.22 -2.69
C ARG A 43 -2.64 -1.93 -4.05
N LEU A 44 -2.12 -1.27 -5.09
CA LEU A 44 -1.96 -1.87 -6.41
C LEU A 44 -0.99 -3.06 -6.40
N ALA A 45 0.13 -2.94 -5.70
CA ALA A 45 1.08 -4.04 -5.53
C ALA A 45 0.44 -5.23 -4.81
N ASN A 46 -0.38 -4.98 -3.78
CA ASN A 46 -1.13 -6.04 -3.10
C ASN A 46 -2.13 -6.73 -4.04
N LEU A 47 -2.87 -5.97 -4.86
CA LEU A 47 -3.77 -6.51 -5.87
C LEU A 47 -3.03 -7.36 -6.92
N ALA A 48 -1.83 -6.95 -7.33
CA ALA A 48 -0.99 -7.74 -8.24
C ALA A 48 -0.62 -9.09 -7.61
N ASN A 49 -0.22 -9.11 -6.33
CA ASN A 49 0.08 -10.35 -5.62
C ASN A 49 -1.15 -11.28 -5.53
N TYR A 50 -2.34 -10.74 -5.25
CA TYR A 50 -3.58 -11.53 -5.26
C TYR A 50 -3.90 -12.10 -6.63
N ARG A 51 -3.69 -11.31 -7.69
CA ARG A 51 -3.88 -11.77 -9.06
C ARG A 51 -2.94 -12.94 -9.38
N ASP A 52 -1.67 -12.81 -9.03
CA ASP A 52 -0.67 -13.85 -9.29
C ASP A 52 -1.01 -15.14 -8.54
N LEU A 53 -1.38 -15.05 -7.26
CA LEU A 53 -1.83 -16.18 -6.46
C LEU A 53 -3.08 -16.86 -7.05
N TYR A 54 -4.05 -16.07 -7.53
CA TYR A 54 -5.25 -16.60 -8.19
C TYR A 54 -4.90 -17.31 -9.49
N THR A 55 -4.02 -16.73 -10.32
CA THR A 55 -3.59 -17.35 -11.57
C THR A 55 -2.86 -18.66 -11.34
N GLU A 56 -2.01 -18.72 -10.31
CA GLU A 56 -1.29 -19.94 -9.95
C GLU A 56 -2.23 -21.00 -9.40
N THR A 57 -3.18 -20.64 -8.53
CA THR A 57 -4.20 -21.56 -8.01
C THR A 57 -5.07 -22.11 -9.15
N ARG A 58 -5.45 -21.25 -10.11
CA ARG A 58 -6.21 -21.66 -11.30
C ARG A 58 -5.40 -22.60 -12.18
N ARG A 59 -4.11 -22.32 -12.39
CA ARG A 59 -3.19 -23.17 -13.15
C ARG A 59 -3.03 -24.53 -12.50
N CYS A 60 -2.82 -24.58 -11.18
CA CYS A 60 -2.78 -25.80 -10.39
C CYS A 60 -4.08 -26.59 -10.49
N ARG A 61 -5.25 -25.95 -10.48
CA ARG A 61 -6.53 -26.65 -10.65
C ARG A 61 -6.71 -27.26 -12.05
N LEU A 62 -6.23 -26.58 -13.08
CA LEU A 62 -6.33 -27.04 -14.47
C LEU A 62 -5.32 -28.12 -14.82
N HIS A 63 -4.12 -28.06 -14.23
CA HIS A 63 -3.02 -29.01 -14.46
C HIS A 63 -2.83 -30.03 -13.33
N ALA A 64 -3.70 -30.03 -12.30
CA ALA A 64 -3.73 -31.07 -11.29
C ALA A 64 -3.97 -32.41 -12.02
N PRO A 65 -3.00 -33.34 -11.97
CA PRO A 65 -3.21 -34.65 -12.58
C PRO A 65 -4.43 -35.29 -11.90
N LYS A 66 -5.37 -35.79 -12.70
CA LYS A 66 -6.60 -36.47 -12.23
C LYS A 66 -6.31 -37.63 -11.25
N ALA A 67 -5.06 -38.09 -11.14
CA ALA A 67 -4.61 -39.12 -10.22
C ALA A 67 -4.47 -38.67 -8.75
N THR A 68 -4.37 -37.37 -8.45
CA THR A 68 -4.13 -36.86 -7.08
C THR A 68 -5.43 -36.46 -6.36
N LEU A 69 -6.59 -36.60 -6.99
CA LEU A 69 -7.88 -36.22 -6.40
C LEU A 69 -8.46 -37.29 -5.46
N ASN A 70 -8.00 -38.54 -5.55
CA ASN A 70 -8.44 -39.67 -4.71
C ASN A 70 -7.57 -39.88 -3.45
N ASN A 71 -6.49 -39.12 -3.28
CA ASN A 71 -5.65 -39.16 -2.09
C ASN A 71 -5.41 -37.73 -1.62
N SER A 72 -6.33 -37.21 -0.81
CA SER A 72 -6.18 -35.92 -0.11
C SER A 72 -4.97 -35.99 0.84
N GLN A 73 -3.78 -35.74 0.30
CA GLN A 73 -2.52 -35.77 1.03
C GLN A 73 -2.22 -34.46 1.77
N ILE A 74 -2.99 -33.40 1.50
CA ILE A 74 -2.83 -32.09 2.14
C ILE A 74 -4.21 -31.58 2.54
N GLU A 75 -4.42 -31.43 3.84
CA GLU A 75 -5.60 -30.81 4.43
C GLU A 75 -5.21 -29.42 4.94
N VAL A 76 -5.86 -28.39 4.42
CA VAL A 76 -5.61 -26.99 4.80
C VAL A 76 -6.86 -26.48 5.52
N SER A 77 -6.76 -26.31 6.84
CA SER A 77 -7.84 -25.75 7.65
C SER A 77 -7.64 -24.25 7.82
N PHE A 78 -8.51 -23.48 7.19
CA PHE A 78 -8.49 -22.01 7.27
C PHE A 78 -8.91 -21.48 8.65
N GLU A 79 -9.67 -22.27 9.43
CA GLU A 79 -10.15 -21.88 10.76
C GLU A 79 -9.05 -21.95 11.83
N THR A 80 -8.12 -22.89 11.69
CA THR A 80 -7.00 -23.08 12.62
C THR A 80 -5.66 -22.58 12.07
N GLY A 81 -5.62 -22.18 10.80
CA GLY A 81 -4.41 -21.65 10.16
C GLY A 81 -3.28 -22.68 10.05
N THR A 82 -3.61 -23.97 10.05
CA THR A 82 -2.65 -25.07 9.94
C THR A 82 -2.83 -25.81 8.61
N ALA A 83 -1.72 -26.22 8.02
CA ALA A 83 -1.68 -27.10 6.86
C ALA A 83 -0.93 -28.36 7.26
N LEU A 84 -1.58 -29.52 7.15
CA LEU A 84 -1.01 -30.80 7.55
C LEU A 84 -0.80 -31.68 6.32
N ASN A 85 0.46 -32.01 6.05
CA ASN A 85 0.85 -32.91 4.97
C ASN A 85 1.27 -34.26 5.55
N ARG A 86 0.59 -35.35 5.14
CA ARG A 86 0.84 -36.71 5.65
C ARG A 86 2.12 -37.37 5.10
N GLN A 87 2.87 -36.74 4.21
CA GLN A 87 4.09 -37.32 3.61
C GLN A 87 5.41 -36.92 4.29
N GLY A 88 5.36 -36.14 5.38
CA GLY A 88 6.56 -35.76 6.12
C GLY A 88 7.34 -34.66 5.41
N GLY A 89 7.55 -33.55 6.12
CA GLY A 89 8.66 -32.66 5.82
C GLY A 89 8.34 -31.30 5.20
N ILE A 90 7.21 -30.66 5.51
CA ILE A 90 7.16 -29.18 5.48
C ILE A 90 6.35 -28.67 6.68
N VAL A 91 7.06 -28.23 7.72
CA VAL A 91 6.49 -27.42 8.80
C VAL A 91 6.64 -25.96 8.36
N ILE A 92 5.52 -25.28 8.11
CA ILE A 92 5.52 -23.84 7.86
C ILE A 92 5.37 -23.17 9.23
N GLU A 93 6.49 -22.83 9.87
CA GLU A 93 6.50 -21.95 11.03
C GLU A 93 6.21 -20.51 10.60
N ARG A 94 5.25 -19.86 11.29
CA ARG A 94 5.05 -18.41 11.15
C ARG A 94 6.22 -17.69 11.82
N LYS A 95 6.83 -16.74 11.10
CA LYS A 95 7.72 -15.72 11.68
C LYS A 95 6.93 -14.46 11.98
#